data_AF-A0A0Q8H6N2-F1
#
_entry.id   AF-A0A0Q8H6N2-F1
#
_cell.length_a   1.000
_cell.length_b   1.000
_cell.length_c   1.000
_cell.angle_alpha   90.00
_cell.angle_beta   90.00
_cell.angle_gamma   90.00
#
_symmetry.space_group_name_H-M   'P 1'
#
loop_
_entity.id
_entity.type
_entity.pdbx_description
1 polymer ?
#
loop_
_entity_poly.entity_id
_entity_poly.type
_entity_poly.pdbx_seq_one_letter_code
_entity_poly.pdbx_strand_id
1 'polypeptide(L)' 'MTFFYWLMAVVMAATLLPSALYMGIYVFTGEDEAFARARKFWVFLRVFALLFFNVTVWGHVIVAAWQLFR' A
#
# COMPACT_ATOMS: atom_id res chain seq x y z
N MET A 1 16.63 -0.47 6.47
CA MET A 1 15.79 -0.38 5.24
C MET A 1 15.12 -1.71 4.89
N THR A 2 15.81 -2.86 4.96
CA THR A 2 15.23 -4.18 4.62
C THR A 2 13.95 -4.53 5.39
N PHE A 3 13.92 -4.33 6.71
CA PHE A 3 12.71 -4.56 7.52
C PHE A 3 11.53 -3.70 7.06
N PHE A 4 11.77 -2.42 6.79
CA PHE A 4 10.74 -1.48 6.31
C PHE A 4 10.18 -1.88 4.94
N TYR A 5 11.05 -2.28 4.00
CA TYR A 5 10.60 -2.77 2.70
C TYR A 5 9.79 -4.05 2.81
N TRP A 6 10.15 -4.95 3.72
CA TRP A 6 9.40 -6.18 3.97
C TRP A 6 8.02 -5.87 4.57
N LEU A 7 7.96 -4.97 5.55
CA LEU A 7 6.70 -4.48 6.14
C LEU A 7 5.80 -3.85 5.07
N MET A 8 6.37 -2.98 4.23
CA MET A 8 5.66 -2.35 3.11
C MET A 8 5.09 -3.42 2.16
N ALA A 9 5.91 -4.40 1.76
CA ALA A 9 5.49 -5.46 0.86
C ALA A 9 4.34 -6.30 1.46
N VAL A 10 4.42 -6.66 2.75
CA VAL A 10 3.36 -7.40 3.44
C VAL A 10 2.07 -6.60 3.50
N VAL A 11 2.13 -5.34 3.93
CA VAL A 11 0.93 -4.48 4.06
C VAL A 11 0.29 -4.23 2.69
N MET A 12 1.11 -4.01 1.66
CA MET A 12 0.60 -3.87 0.29
C MET A 12 -0.02 -5.16 -0.23
N ALA A 13 0.60 -6.32 -0.02
CA ALA A 13 0.04 -7.61 -0.44
C ALA A 13 -1.26 -7.92 0.30
N ALA A 14 -1.29 -7.71 1.62
CA ALA A 14 -2.46 -7.94 2.47
C ALA A 14 -3.65 -7.03 2.16
N THR A 15 -3.43 -5.89 1.48
CA THR A 15 -4.50 -4.97 1.07
C THR A 15 -4.86 -5.14 -0.41
N LEU A 16 -3.87 -5.36 -1.28
CA LEU A 16 -4.07 -5.54 -2.71
C LEU A 16 -4.74 -6.87 -3.06
N LEU A 17 -4.30 -7.99 -2.45
CA LEU A 17 -4.86 -9.31 -2.74
C LEU A 17 -6.37 -9.39 -2.45
N PRO A 18 -6.86 -9.03 -1.24
CA PRO A 18 -8.30 -9.03 -1.00
C PRO A 18 -9.05 -8.02 -1.87
N SER A 19 -8.46 -6.84 -2.15
CA SER A 19 -9.09 -5.88 -3.07
C SER A 19 -9.30 -6.47 -4.46
N ALA A 20 -8.27 -7.11 -5.03
CA ALA A 20 -8.33 -7.75 -6.34
C ALA A 20 -9.30 -8.94 -6.36
N LEU A 21 -9.34 -9.75 -5.30
CA LEU A 21 -10.28 -10.87 -5.17
C LEU A 21 -11.74 -10.39 -5.14
N TYR A 22 -12.05 -9.38 -4.30
CA TYR A 22 -13.42 -8.84 -4.24
C TYR A 22 -13.82 -8.12 -5.53
N MET A 23 -12.87 -7.45 -6.20
CA MET A 23 -13.10 -6.87 -7.52
C MET A 23 -13.38 -7.96 -8.56
N GLY A 24 -12.63 -9.06 -8.52
CA GLY A 24 -12.86 -10.22 -9.38
C GLY A 24 -14.24 -10.83 -9.17
N ILE A 25 -14.63 -11.05 -7.90
CA ILE A 25 -15.98 -11.52 -7.56
C ILE A 25 -17.04 -10.59 -8.16
N TYR A 26 -16.91 -9.27 -7.96
CA TYR A 26 -17.83 -8.29 -8.55
C TYR A 26 -17.92 -8.39 -10.08
N VAL A 27 -16.79 -8.57 -10.78
CA VAL A 27 -16.80 -8.70 -12.25
C VAL A 27 -17.57 -9.94 -12.72
N PHE A 28 -17.53 -11.04 -11.94
CA PHE A 28 -18.23 -12.28 -12.29
C PHE A 28 -19.68 -12.36 -11.78
N THR A 29 -20.00 -11.76 -10.64
CA THR A 29 -21.35 -11.84 -10.03
C THR A 29 -22.20 -10.59 -10.22
N GLY A 30 -21.59 -9.43 -10.48
CA GLY A 30 -22.30 -8.14 -10.52
C GLY A 30 -22.78 -7.61 -9.17
N GLU A 31 -22.41 -8.28 -8.06
CA GLU A 31 -22.88 -7.94 -6.71
C GLU A 31 -22.21 -6.67 -6.16
N ASP A 32 -22.99 -5.60 -5.98
CA ASP A 32 -22.50 -4.29 -5.51
C ASP A 32 -21.85 -4.36 -4.11
N GLU A 33 -22.23 -5.33 -3.27
CA GLU A 33 -21.59 -5.55 -1.97
C GLU A 33 -20.11 -5.94 -2.11
N ALA A 34 -19.77 -6.74 -3.12
CA ALA A 34 -18.40 -7.15 -3.40
C ALA A 34 -17.57 -5.94 -3.86
N PHE A 35 -18.16 -5.07 -4.69
CA PHE A 35 -17.52 -3.83 -5.11
C PHE A 35 -17.27 -2.87 -3.94
N ALA A 36 -18.25 -2.72 -3.03
CA ALA A 36 -18.10 -1.89 -1.84
C ALA A 36 -16.94 -2.35 -0.94
N ARG A 37 -16.76 -3.68 -0.78
CA ARG A 37 -15.62 -4.25 -0.04
C ARG A 37 -14.31 -4.05 -0.79
N ALA A 38 -14.26 -4.34 -2.09
CA ALA A 38 -13.08 -4.12 -2.93
C ALA A 38 -12.57 -2.68 -2.85
N ARG A 39 -13.50 -1.71 -2.90
CA ARG A 39 -13.21 -0.28 -2.83
C ARG A 39 -12.62 0.14 -1.48
N LYS A 40 -13.08 -0.43 -0.36
CA LYS A 40 -12.49 -0.17 0.96
C LYS A 40 -11.02 -0.58 0.99
N PHE A 41 -10.72 -1.81 0.56
CA PHE A 41 -9.33 -2.29 0.51
C PHE A 41 -8.46 -1.47 -0.46
N TRP A 42 -9.03 -1.02 -1.58
CA TRP A 42 -8.33 -0.15 -2.53
C TRP A 42 -7.95 1.22 -1.93
N VAL A 43 -8.85 1.83 -1.15
CA VAL A 43 -8.55 3.10 -0.47
C VAL A 43 -7.46 2.88 0.59
N PHE A 44 -7.52 1.81 1.38
CA PHE A 44 -6.46 1.47 2.32
C PHE A 44 -5.11 1.28 1.63
N LEU A 45 -5.08 0.52 0.52
CA LEU A 45 -3.87 0.34 -0.28
C LEU A 45 -3.30 1.69 -0.72
N ARG A 46 -4.12 2.61 -1.24
CA ARG A 46 -3.67 3.94 -1.66
C ARG A 46 -3.07 4.75 -0.52
N VAL A 47 -3.72 4.77 0.64
CA VAL A 47 -3.23 5.50 1.81
C VAL A 47 -1.89 4.93 2.28
N PHE A 48 -1.78 3.61 2.43
CA PHE A 48 -0.55 2.97 2.86
C PHE A 48 0.57 3.12 1.82
N ALA A 49 0.27 3.01 0.53
CA ALA A 49 1.26 3.21 -0.53
C ALA A 49 1.84 4.63 -0.50
N LEU A 50 0.98 5.66 -0.35
CA LEU A 50 1.42 7.05 -0.23
C LEU A 50 2.22 7.28 1.05
N LEU A 51 1.80 6.69 2.17
CA LEU A 51 2.51 6.79 3.45
C LEU A 51 3.91 6.19 3.34
N PHE A 52 4.02 4.94 2.86
CA PHE A 52 5.31 4.27 2.72
C PHE A 52 6.21 4.99 1.73
N PHE A 53 5.67 5.46 0.60
CA PHE A 53 6.43 6.27 -0.35
C PHE A 53 7.00 7.52 0.31
N ASN A 54 6.17 8.26 1.05
CA ASN A 54 6.59 9.49 1.72
C ASN A 54 7.68 9.22 2.76
N VAL A 55 7.50 8.19 3.61
CA VAL A 55 8.50 7.78 4.60
C VAL A 55 9.80 7.33 3.93
N THR A 56 9.72 6.62 2.81
CA THR A 56 10.92 6.19 2.05
C THR A 56 11.70 7.39 1.54
N VAL A 57 11.02 8.34 0.89
CA VAL A 57 11.65 9.53 0.31
C VAL A 57 12.30 10.37 1.40
N TRP A 58 11.54 10.75 2.44
CA TRP A 58 12.08 11.56 3.53
C TRP A 58 13.16 10.84 4.32
N GLY A 59 13.05 9.52 4.50
CA GLY A 59 14.10 8.71 5.10
C GLY A 59 15.42 8.82 4.36
N HIS A 60 15.41 8.75 3.02
CA HIS A 60 16.61 8.94 2.20
C HIS A 60 17.12 10.38 2.27
N VAL A 61 16.23 11.38 2.22
CA VAL A 61 16.61 12.80 2.30
C VAL A 61 17.30 13.12 3.62
N ILE A 62 16.77 12.65 4.75
CA ILE A 62 17.36 12.88 6.08
C ILE A 62 18.72 12.20 6.19
N VAL A 63 18.83 10.95 5.73
CA VAL A 63 20.10 10.21 5.76
C VAL A 63 21.15 10.88 4.86
N ALA A 64 20.76 11.32 3.66
CA ALA A 64 21.65 12.02 2.74
C ALA A 64 22.09 13.39 3.29
N ALA A 65 21.17 14.16 3.88
CA ALA A 65 21.49 15.41 4.55
C ALA A 65 22.46 15.19 5.72
N TRP A 66 22.22 14.17 6.55
CA TRP A 66 23.11 13.83 7.65
C TRP A 66 24.52 13.44 7.18
N GLN A 67 24.63 12.71 6.07
CA GLN A 67 25.92 12.38 5.46
C GLN A 67 26.63 13.60 4.85
N LEU A 68 25.88 14.60 4.38
CA LEU A 68 26.46 15.82 3.83
C LEU A 68 27.00 16.76 4.91
N PHE A 69 26.33 16.81 6.06
CA PHE A 69 26.72 17.66 7.20
C PHE A 69 27.70 17.00 8.18
N ARG A 70 28.07 15.72 7.95
CA ARG A 70 29.07 14.98 8.74
C ARG A 70 30.40 14.95 8.00
#